data_AF-A0A1V6BZP0-F1
#
_entry.id   AF-A0A1V6BZP0-F1
#
_cell.length_a   1.000
_cell.length_b   1.000
_cell.length_c   1.000
_cell.angle_alpha   90.00
_cell.angle_beta   90.00
_cell.angle_gamma   90.00
#
_symmetry.space_group_name_H-M   'P 1'
#
loop_
_entity.id
_entity.type
_entity.pdbx_description
1 polymer ?
#
loop_
_entity_poly.entity_id
_entity_poly.type
_entity_poly.pdbx_seq_one_letter_code
_entity_poly.pdbx_strand_id
1 'polypeptide(L)'
;MWRVLGIVFFNDPAYFIKGKAFDRERISTFCEKKGIALYDTAMRVVRGSGNASDKFLEVLEPIDIACILKRLPSCNTVAVTGQKAAETLQEVIGGNGIGQKVTVPDIGKYVTFHFRDRIIKWYRMPSTSRAYPMSLEKKASYYRDMFNGAELLNGYSHSIVSGGFVD
;
A
#
# COMPACT_ATOMS: atom_id res chain seq x y z
N MET A 1 9.25 2.47 -0.52
CA MET A 1 8.34 1.88 0.49
C MET A 1 8.92 1.89 1.90
N TRP A 2 9.97 1.12 2.20
CA TRP A 2 10.41 0.90 3.60
C TRP A 2 10.80 2.15 4.40
N ARG A 3 11.33 3.19 3.77
CA ARG A 3 11.57 4.48 4.44
C ARG A 3 10.27 5.16 4.90
N VAL A 4 9.19 5.02 4.12
CA VAL A 4 7.85 5.53 4.48
C VAL A 4 7.35 4.78 5.71
N LEU A 5 7.41 3.45 5.69
CA LEU A 5 6.98 2.62 6.83
C LEU A 5 7.85 2.85 8.07
N GLY A 6 9.15 3.08 7.90
CA GLY A 6 10.05 3.47 8.99
C GLY A 6 9.59 4.74 9.70
N ILE A 7 9.22 5.78 8.95
CA ILE A 7 8.64 7.01 9.52
C ILE A 7 7.29 6.74 10.17
N VAL A 8 6.41 5.98 9.52
CA VAL A 8 5.04 5.76 10.03
C VAL A 8 5.02 5.01 11.35
N PHE A 9 5.80 3.93 11.46
CA PHE A 9 5.74 3.00 12.59
C PHE A 9 6.82 3.24 13.65
N PHE A 10 7.94 3.89 13.29
CA PHE A 10 9.11 4.02 14.17
C PHE A 10 9.67 5.44 14.23
N ASN A 11 9.05 6.39 13.51
CA ASN A 11 9.57 7.75 13.33
C ASN A 11 11.04 7.81 12.84
N ASP A 12 11.48 6.77 12.13
CA ASP A 12 12.85 6.63 11.64
C ASP A 12 12.86 6.10 10.20
N PRO A 13 13.21 6.93 9.18
CA PRO A 13 13.28 6.47 7.80
C PRO A 13 14.37 5.42 7.54
N ALA A 14 15.36 5.28 8.43
CA ALA A 14 16.43 4.30 8.33
C ALA A 14 16.12 2.99 9.09
N TYR A 15 14.98 2.88 9.78
CA TYR A 15 14.66 1.74 10.64
C TYR A 15 14.79 0.37 9.96
N PHE A 16 14.44 0.27 8.67
CA PHE A 16 14.53 -0.99 7.91
C PHE A 16 15.80 -1.10 7.06
N ILE A 17 16.84 -0.31 7.32
CA ILE A 17 18.08 -0.27 6.54
C ILE A 17 19.22 -0.89 7.37
N LYS A 18 19.95 -1.83 6.75
CA LYS A 18 21.18 -2.43 7.30
C LYS A 18 22.32 -2.16 6.33
N GLY A 19 23.20 -1.22 6.71
CA GLY A 19 24.28 -0.75 5.83
C GLY A 19 23.73 -0.07 4.57
N LYS A 20 24.06 -0.62 3.39
CA LYS A 20 23.62 -0.10 2.09
C LYS A 20 22.37 -0.79 1.53
N ALA A 21 21.75 -1.70 2.27
CA ALA A 21 20.61 -2.50 1.83
C ALA A 21 19.43 -2.45 2.82
N PHE A 22 18.26 -2.93 2.39
CA PHE A 22 17.13 -3.14 3.29
C PHE A 22 17.30 -4.43 4.10
N ASP A 23 16.94 -4.37 5.37
CA ASP A 23 17.00 -5.49 6.30
C ASP A 23 15.80 -6.42 6.10
N ARG A 24 15.98 -7.46 5.28
CA ARG A 24 14.93 -8.41 4.92
C ARG A 24 14.33 -9.12 6.14
N GLU A 25 15.15 -9.51 7.10
CA GLU A 25 14.71 -10.22 8.30
C GLU A 25 13.81 -9.32 9.14
N ARG A 26 14.29 -8.10 9.43
CA ARG A 26 13.51 -7.09 10.17
C ARG A 26 12.19 -6.78 9.47
N ILE A 27 12.21 -6.67 8.15
CA ILE A 27 11.03 -6.45 7.31
C ILE A 27 10.04 -7.61 7.43
N SER A 28 10.48 -8.87 7.28
CA SER A 28 9.59 -10.04 7.34
C SER A 28 8.94 -10.14 8.71
N THR A 29 9.75 -10.06 9.77
CA THR A 29 9.25 -10.10 11.15
C THR A 29 8.27 -8.97 11.45
N PHE A 30 8.53 -7.76 10.94
CA PHE A 30 7.59 -6.65 11.09
C PHE A 30 6.26 -6.92 10.38
N CYS A 31 6.30 -7.37 9.13
CA CYS A 31 5.12 -7.68 8.34
C CYS A 31 4.28 -8.80 8.99
N GLU A 32 4.92 -9.88 9.43
CA GLU A 32 4.26 -10.99 10.13
C GLU A 32 3.59 -10.52 11.43
N LYS A 33 4.31 -9.78 12.28
CA LYS A 33 3.77 -9.26 13.54
C LYS A 33 2.62 -8.27 13.35
N LYS A 34 2.62 -7.52 12.24
CA LYS A 34 1.58 -6.53 11.93
C LYS A 34 0.44 -7.09 11.08
N GLY A 35 0.53 -8.32 10.60
CA GLY A 35 -0.46 -8.86 9.66
C GLY A 35 -0.45 -8.16 8.30
N ILE A 36 0.71 -7.66 7.86
CA ILE A 36 0.87 -7.00 6.56
C ILE A 36 1.36 -8.03 5.55
N ALA A 37 0.52 -8.33 4.56
CA ALA A 37 0.92 -9.08 3.38
C ALA A 37 1.36 -8.12 2.26
N LEU A 38 2.45 -8.44 1.58
CA LEU A 38 2.91 -7.72 0.39
C LEU A 38 2.75 -8.63 -0.82
N TYR A 39 2.18 -8.07 -1.88
CA TYR A 39 1.97 -8.77 -3.14
C TYR A 39 2.25 -7.81 -4.29
N ASP A 40 2.86 -8.30 -5.36
CA ASP A 40 3.05 -7.50 -6.56
C ASP A 40 1.74 -7.48 -7.36
N THR A 41 1.27 -6.30 -7.73
CA THR A 41 0.01 -6.16 -8.49
C THR A 41 0.17 -6.68 -9.92
N ALA A 42 1.40 -6.83 -10.42
CA ALA A 42 1.68 -7.35 -11.75
C ALA A 42 2.35 -8.73 -11.67
N MET A 43 1.64 -9.81 -12.03
CA MET A 43 2.23 -11.15 -12.08
C MET A 43 3.14 -11.37 -13.31
N ARG A 44 3.25 -10.41 -14.22
CA ARG A 44 4.27 -10.40 -15.29
C ARG A 44 4.42 -8.99 -15.86
N VAL A 45 5.59 -8.38 -15.70
CA VAL A 45 5.97 -7.10 -16.30
C VAL A 45 7.09 -7.36 -17.31
N VAL A 46 6.83 -7.16 -18.60
CA VAL A 46 7.92 -7.08 -19.59
C VAL A 46 8.52 -5.69 -19.48
N ARG A 47 9.78 -5.62 -19.03
CA ARG A 47 10.50 -4.35 -18.84
C ARG A 47 10.99 -3.84 -20.19
N GLY A 48 10.23 -2.94 -20.81
CA GLY A 48 10.77 -2.03 -21.81
C GLY A 48 11.74 -1.06 -21.15
N SER A 49 13.04 -1.25 -21.36
CA SER A 49 14.11 -0.25 -21.16
C SER A 49 14.03 0.67 -19.91
N GLY A 50 14.60 0.19 -18.79
CA GLY A 50 15.54 1.02 -18.02
C GLY A 50 15.06 2.07 -17.01
N ASN A 51 13.77 2.19 -16.64
CA ASN A 51 13.41 2.96 -15.44
C ASN A 51 12.10 2.50 -14.75
N ALA A 52 11.97 2.82 -13.46
CA ALA A 52 10.83 2.50 -12.59
C ALA A 52 9.65 3.50 -12.75
N SER A 53 9.48 4.03 -13.96
CA SER A 53 8.41 4.98 -14.29
C SER A 53 7.21 4.23 -14.88
N ASP A 54 6.00 4.61 -14.49
CA ASP A 54 4.72 3.98 -14.87
C ASP A 54 4.39 4.07 -16.38
N LYS A 55 5.27 4.64 -17.21
CA LYS A 55 5.00 5.01 -18.60
C LYS A 55 5.00 3.82 -19.58
N PHE A 56 5.51 2.65 -19.18
CA PHE A 56 5.64 1.46 -20.06
C PHE A 56 5.39 0.14 -19.33
N LEU A 57 4.34 0.06 -18.50
CA LEU A 57 3.92 -1.17 -17.84
C LEU A 57 2.73 -1.80 -18.57
N GLU A 58 3.00 -2.86 -19.33
CA GLU A 58 1.96 -3.75 -19.87
C GLU A 58 1.68 -4.85 -18.83
N VAL A 59 0.44 -4.90 -18.34
CA VAL A 59 -0.02 -5.91 -17.37
C VAL A 59 -0.48 -7.12 -18.17
N LEU A 60 0.34 -8.17 -18.24
CA LEU A 60 0.05 -9.35 -19.05
C LEU A 60 -1.02 -10.25 -18.43
N GLU A 61 -1.07 -10.32 -17.10
CA GLU A 61 -2.09 -11.06 -16.35
C GLU A 61 -2.47 -10.25 -15.10
N PRO A 62 -3.76 -9.89 -14.93
CA PRO A 62 -4.22 -9.15 -13.77
C PRO A 62 -4.21 -10.04 -12.52
N ILE A 63 -4.04 -9.40 -11.36
CA ILE A 63 -4.09 -10.06 -10.05
C ILE A 63 -5.44 -10.77 -9.81
N ASP A 64 -5.41 -12.03 -9.37
CA ASP A 64 -6.60 -12.72 -8.85
C ASP A 64 -6.83 -12.34 -7.39
N ILE A 65 -7.44 -11.16 -7.18
CA ILE A 65 -7.72 -10.65 -5.83
C ILE A 65 -8.63 -11.59 -5.05
N ALA A 66 -9.54 -12.32 -5.71
CA ALA A 66 -10.46 -13.23 -5.06
C ALA A 66 -9.72 -14.43 -4.48
N CYS A 67 -8.76 -15.01 -5.20
CA CYS A 67 -7.90 -16.07 -4.71
C CYS A 67 -7.07 -15.61 -3.50
N ILE A 68 -6.52 -14.40 -3.56
CA ILE A 68 -5.74 -13.83 -2.44
C ILE A 68 -6.61 -13.63 -1.20
N LEU A 69 -7.78 -12.99 -1.35
CA LEU A 69 -8.69 -12.76 -0.23
C LEU A 69 -9.26 -14.06 0.36
N LYS A 70 -9.39 -15.15 -0.43
CA LYS A 70 -9.71 -16.49 0.09
C LYS A 70 -8.62 -17.03 1.01
N ARG A 71 -7.35 -16.80 0.69
CA ARG A 71 -6.19 -17.23 1.49
C ARG A 71 -5.94 -16.35 2.70
N LEU A 72 -6.49 -15.13 2.72
CA LEU A 72 -6.37 -14.15 3.80
C LEU A 72 -7.74 -13.87 4.44
N PRO A 73 -8.31 -14.81 5.21
CA PRO A 73 -9.67 -14.71 5.76
C PRO A 73 -9.85 -13.59 6.79
N SER A 74 -8.77 -13.03 7.33
CA SER A 74 -8.81 -11.86 8.22
C SER A 74 -8.52 -10.53 7.51
N CYS A 75 -8.19 -10.54 6.22
CA CYS A 75 -7.89 -9.31 5.48
C CYS A 75 -9.16 -8.49 5.23
N ASN A 76 -9.21 -7.29 5.81
CA ASN A 76 -10.32 -6.34 5.65
C ASN A 76 -9.92 -5.07 4.87
N THR A 77 -8.65 -4.94 4.50
CA THR A 77 -8.09 -3.74 3.87
C THR A 77 -7.09 -4.13 2.78
N VAL A 78 -7.23 -3.53 1.60
CA VAL A 78 -6.32 -3.64 0.46
C VAL A 78 -5.84 -2.24 0.10
N ALA A 79 -4.55 -2.10 -0.20
CA ALA A 79 -3.98 -0.85 -0.65
C ALA A 79 -3.15 -1.07 -1.92
N VAL A 80 -3.33 -0.18 -2.90
CA VAL A 80 -2.54 -0.17 -4.14
C VAL A 80 -1.79 1.15 -4.25
N THR A 81 -0.60 1.12 -4.87
CA THR A 81 0.27 2.30 -4.97
C THR A 81 0.35 2.82 -6.40
N GLY A 82 -0.10 4.04 -6.64
CA GLY A 82 -0.12 4.65 -7.98
C GLY A 82 -1.43 4.47 -8.75
N GLN A 83 -1.55 5.17 -9.87
CA GLN A 83 -2.78 5.20 -10.67
C GLN A 83 -3.03 3.87 -11.39
N LYS A 84 -2.02 3.36 -12.09
CA LYS A 84 -2.17 2.17 -12.93
C LYS A 84 -2.62 0.95 -12.12
N ALA A 85 -2.01 0.74 -10.95
CA ALA A 85 -2.40 -0.34 -10.04
C ALA A 85 -3.84 -0.19 -9.53
N ALA A 86 -4.32 1.04 -9.35
CA ALA A 86 -5.69 1.29 -8.94
C ALA A 86 -6.70 1.00 -10.06
N GLU A 87 -6.41 1.41 -11.29
CA GLU A 87 -7.24 1.09 -12.47
C GLU A 87 -7.31 -0.43 -12.68
N THR A 88 -6.17 -1.13 -12.61
CA THR A 88 -6.14 -2.60 -12.74
C THR A 88 -6.97 -3.27 -11.65
N LEU A 89 -6.87 -2.84 -10.39
CA LEU A 89 -7.69 -3.42 -9.33
C LEU A 89 -9.19 -3.11 -9.52
N GLN A 90 -9.53 -1.93 -10.05
CA GLN A 90 -10.91 -1.59 -10.41
C GLN A 90 -11.50 -2.59 -11.42
N GLU A 91 -10.76 -2.86 -12.50
CA GLU A 91 -11.16 -3.81 -13.55
C GLU A 91 -11.33 -5.23 -12.99
N VAL A 92 -10.41 -5.65 -12.10
CA VAL A 92 -10.49 -6.95 -11.43
C VAL A 92 -11.72 -7.07 -10.52
N ILE A 93 -12.04 -6.03 -9.75
CA ILE A 93 -13.22 -6.00 -8.88
C ILE A 93 -14.51 -5.98 -9.73
N GLY A 94 -14.52 -5.21 -10.83
CA GLY A 94 -15.68 -5.12 -11.74
C GLY A 94 -15.89 -6.37 -12.59
N GLY A 95 -14.83 -7.07 -12.94
CA GLY A 95 -14.84 -8.27 -13.77
C GLY A 95 -14.88 -9.57 -12.97
N ASN A 96 -14.18 -10.58 -13.49
CA ASN A 96 -14.26 -11.98 -13.05
C ASN A 96 -13.82 -12.26 -11.59
N GLY A 97 -13.30 -11.26 -10.86
CA GLY A 97 -12.91 -11.42 -9.47
C GLY A 97 -14.07 -11.30 -8.48
N ILE A 98 -14.95 -10.31 -8.67
CA ILE A 98 -15.97 -9.93 -7.66
C ILE A 98 -17.30 -9.50 -8.29
N GLY A 99 -17.31 -8.95 -9.51
CA GLY A 99 -18.53 -8.51 -10.21
C GLY A 99 -19.18 -7.25 -9.62
N GLN A 100 -18.42 -6.41 -8.91
CA GLN A 100 -18.94 -5.18 -8.29
C GLN A 100 -18.38 -3.93 -8.98
N LYS A 101 -19.27 -3.01 -9.32
CA LYS A 101 -18.87 -1.73 -9.89
C LYS A 101 -18.42 -0.79 -8.76
N VAL A 102 -17.13 -0.45 -8.78
CA VAL A 102 -16.51 0.51 -7.87
C VAL A 102 -15.77 1.59 -8.66
N THR A 103 -15.65 2.78 -8.10
CA THR A 103 -14.85 3.86 -8.68
C THR A 103 -13.49 3.91 -8.00
N VAL A 104 -12.42 4.15 -8.77
CA VAL A 104 -11.08 4.38 -8.20
C VAL A 104 -11.15 5.52 -7.18
N PRO A 105 -10.72 5.31 -5.93
CA PRO A 105 -10.71 6.37 -4.94
C PRO A 105 -9.67 7.45 -5.27
N ASP A 106 -9.82 8.63 -4.66
CA ASP A 106 -8.76 9.63 -4.66
C ASP A 106 -7.52 9.15 -3.88
N ILE A 107 -6.38 9.78 -4.13
CA ILE A 107 -5.14 9.46 -3.41
C ILE A 107 -5.36 9.70 -1.90
N GLY A 108 -5.04 8.68 -1.10
CA GLY A 108 -5.21 8.66 0.35
C GLY A 108 -6.60 8.28 0.82
N LYS A 109 -7.55 8.07 -0.09
CA LYS A 109 -8.94 7.70 0.23
C LYS A 109 -9.16 6.23 -0.09
N TYR A 110 -10.30 5.73 0.39
CA TYR A 110 -10.76 4.39 0.10
C TYR A 110 -12.21 4.37 -0.37
N VAL A 111 -12.53 3.34 -1.14
CA VAL A 111 -13.90 2.87 -1.37
C VAL A 111 -14.05 1.49 -0.71
N THR A 112 -15.27 1.00 -0.62
CA THR A 112 -15.53 -0.35 -0.10
C THR A 112 -16.13 -1.24 -1.17
N PHE A 113 -15.85 -2.53 -1.06
CA PHE A 113 -16.53 -3.58 -1.84
C PHE A 113 -16.79 -4.78 -0.95
N HIS A 114 -17.80 -5.57 -1.29
CA HIS A 114 -18.11 -6.81 -0.59
C HIS A 114 -17.28 -7.96 -1.13
N PHE A 115 -16.74 -8.79 -0.25
CA PHE A 115 -16.16 -10.07 -0.63
C PHE A 115 -16.70 -11.13 0.31
N ARG A 116 -17.60 -11.98 -0.22
CA ARG A 116 -18.40 -12.92 0.58
C ARG A 116 -19.16 -12.16 1.67
N ASP A 117 -19.00 -12.57 2.91
CA ASP A 117 -19.60 -12.03 4.14
C ASP A 117 -18.83 -10.83 4.72
N ARG A 118 -17.81 -10.32 4.03
CA ARG A 118 -16.92 -9.26 4.53
C ARG A 118 -16.99 -7.99 3.69
N ILE A 119 -16.78 -6.85 4.34
CA ILE A 119 -16.53 -5.57 3.66
C ILE A 119 -15.02 -5.35 3.61
N ILE A 120 -14.51 -5.04 2.42
CA ILE A 120 -13.09 -4.74 2.20
C ILE A 120 -12.94 -3.26 1.90
N LYS A 121 -12.05 -2.58 2.63
CA LYS A 121 -11.61 -1.22 2.30
C LYS A 121 -10.53 -1.29 1.24
N TRP A 122 -10.70 -0.58 0.13
CA TRP A 122 -9.68 -0.46 -0.91
C TRP A 122 -9.14 0.97 -0.96
N TYR A 123 -7.89 1.15 -0.55
CA TYR A 123 -7.18 2.42 -0.58
C TYR A 123 -6.35 2.61 -1.86
N ARG A 124 -6.34 3.83 -2.39
CA ARG A 124 -5.34 4.26 -3.40
C ARG A 124 -4.28 5.12 -2.73
N MET A 125 -3.04 4.65 -2.75
CA MET A 125 -1.90 5.30 -2.09
C MET A 125 -0.97 5.99 -3.10
N PRO A 126 -0.27 7.07 -2.70
CA PRO A 126 0.75 7.64 -3.55
C PRO A 126 1.89 6.63 -3.74
N SER A 127 2.53 6.67 -4.90
CA SER A 127 3.68 5.82 -5.20
C SER A 127 4.80 6.05 -4.20
N THR A 128 5.40 4.96 -3.70
CA THR A 128 6.55 5.05 -2.79
C THR A 128 7.90 5.15 -3.52
N SER A 129 7.88 5.30 -4.85
CA SER A 129 9.07 5.55 -5.67
C SER A 129 9.73 6.89 -5.30
N ARG A 130 11.05 6.96 -5.46
CA ARG A 130 11.80 8.22 -5.33
C ARG A 130 11.47 9.20 -6.45
N ALA A 131 11.11 8.71 -7.63
CA ALA A 131 10.79 9.54 -8.79
C ALA A 131 9.42 10.22 -8.69
N TYR A 132 8.54 9.74 -7.80
CA TYR A 132 7.23 10.35 -7.62
C TYR A 132 7.38 11.72 -6.91
N PRO A 133 6.85 12.83 -7.50
CA PRO A 133 7.11 14.21 -7.07
C PRO A 133 6.32 14.58 -5.80
N MET A 134 6.65 13.91 -4.71
CA MET A 134 6.08 14.13 -3.38
C MET A 134 7.15 13.79 -2.34
N SER A 135 7.28 14.65 -1.33
CA SER A 135 8.25 14.46 -0.25
C SER A 135 7.98 13.16 0.52
N LEU A 136 9.01 12.67 1.21
CA LEU A 136 8.93 11.43 1.94
C LEU A 136 7.94 11.55 3.11
N GLU A 137 7.89 12.71 3.75
CA GLU A 137 7.04 13.07 4.88
C GLU A 137 5.58 13.12 4.45
N LYS A 138 5.30 13.74 3.30
CA LYS A 138 3.95 13.79 2.73
C LYS A 138 3.49 12.41 2.26
N LYS A 139 4.38 11.57 1.73
CA LYS A 139 4.07 10.15 1.52
C LYS A 139 3.72 9.49 2.85
N ALA A 140 4.53 9.66 3.88
CA ALA A 140 4.31 9.05 5.19
C ALA A 140 2.98 9.46 5.83
N SER A 141 2.52 10.71 5.68
CA SER A 141 1.22 11.13 6.20
C SER A 141 0.06 10.32 5.60
N TYR A 142 0.03 10.15 4.27
CA TYR A 142 -1.00 9.32 3.62
C TYR A 142 -0.99 7.89 4.14
N TYR A 143 0.20 7.26 4.25
CA TYR A 143 0.29 5.88 4.74
C TYR A 143 -0.09 5.78 6.21
N ARG A 144 0.24 6.78 7.04
CA ARG A 144 -0.20 6.83 8.44
C ARG A 144 -1.72 6.83 8.55
N ASP A 145 -2.40 7.65 7.77
CA ASP A 145 -3.87 7.72 7.78
C ASP A 145 -4.51 6.38 7.36
N MET A 146 -3.95 5.74 6.32
CA MET A 146 -4.37 4.42 5.88
C MET A 146 -4.17 3.36 6.97
N PHE A 147 -2.97 3.28 7.57
CA PHE A 147 -2.68 2.29 8.61
C PHE A 147 -3.48 2.54 9.88
N ASN A 148 -3.80 3.79 10.20
CA ASN A 148 -4.72 4.14 11.28
C ASN A 148 -6.14 3.63 10.99
N GLY A 149 -6.67 3.89 9.78
CA GLY A 149 -7.98 3.41 9.36
C GLY A 149 -8.09 1.88 9.20
N ALA A 150 -6.95 1.20 9.09
CA ALA A 150 -6.81 -0.25 9.13
C ALA A 150 -6.49 -0.81 10.53
N GLU A 151 -6.47 0.05 11.55
CA GLU A 151 -6.22 -0.29 12.97
C GLU A 151 -4.84 -0.93 13.25
N LEU A 152 -3.88 -0.75 12.35
CA LEU A 152 -2.53 -1.34 12.45
C LEU A 152 -1.56 -0.50 13.29
N LEU A 153 -1.95 0.72 13.66
CA LEU A 153 -1.19 1.64 14.52
C LEU A 153 -1.53 1.52 16.01
N ASN A 154 -2.57 0.76 16.37
CA ASN A 154 -2.94 0.53 17.77
C ASN A 154 -1.75 -0.11 18.51
N GLY A 155 -1.22 0.60 19.52
CA GLY A 155 -0.01 0.23 20.27
C GLY A 155 1.24 1.08 19.99
N TYR A 156 1.22 1.98 19.00
CA TYR A 156 2.24 3.01 18.82
C TYR A 156 1.64 4.38 19.09
N SER A 157 1.36 4.67 20.36
CA SER A 157 1.05 6.04 20.79
C SER A 157 2.33 6.87 20.70
N HIS A 158 2.68 7.34 19.51
CA HIS A 158 3.52 8.52 19.40
C HIS A 158 2.59 9.70 19.48
N SER A 159 2.46 10.23 20.70
CA SER A 159 1.88 11.52 20.98
C SER A 159 2.33 12.50 19.91
N ILE A 160 1.41 12.95 19.06
CA ILE A 160 1.62 14.15 18.26
C ILE A 160 1.55 15.29 19.28
N VAL A 161 2.70 15.72 19.78
CA VAL A 161 2.78 17.10 20.26
C VAL A 161 2.59 17.93 19.01
N SER A 162 1.45 18.60 18.91
CA SER A 162 1.25 19.74 18.02
C SER A 162 2.19 20.85 18.48
N GLY A 163 3.48 20.69 18.20
CA GLY A 163 4.47 21.75 18.28
C GLY A 163 4.39 22.51 16.98
N GLY A 164 3.51 23.52 16.95
CA GLY A 164 3.66 24.61 16.00
C GLY A 164 5.10 25.11 16.12
N PHE A 165 5.79 25.21 14.99
CA PHE A 165 6.84 26.20 14.89
C PHE A 165 6.13 27.55 15.08
N VAL A 166 6.25 28.09 16.28
CA VAL A 166 6.05 29.51 16.54
C VAL A 166 7.44 30.03 16.88
N ASP A 167 7.89 30.90 15.96
CA ASP A 167 9.12 31.71 15.85
C ASP A 167 10.47 30.97 15.69
#